data_AF-A0A6G6TES2-F1
#
_entry.id   AF-A0A6G6TES2-F1
#
_cell.length_a   1.000
_cell.length_b   1.000
_cell.length_c   1.000
_cell.angle_alpha   90.00
_cell.angle_beta   90.00
_cell.angle_gamma   90.00
#
_symmetry.space_group_name_H-M   'P 1'
#
loop_
_entity.id
_entity.type
_entity.pdbx_description
1 polymer ?
#
loop_
_entity_poly.entity_id
_entity_poly.type
_entity_poly.pdbx_seq_one_letter_code
_entity_poly.pdbx_strand_id
1 'polypeptide(L)'
;MQLSTRQVRVFTLATLLSSGKKVPTIKIISALECSEPTLTRVLKEIRDSYGAEIKYSKASRAYQMTERGQLDSKALRRMREALSASEDHHNNGMTSRVYLDKDKKKSVSLSLKMSALRKIDSLSYLKNSTRSEAVELLVDHYIENLIQSTLAEIAEKEKEKKN
;
A
#
# COMPACT_ATOMS: atom_id res chain seq x y z
N MET A 1 -14.18 -7.11 1.19
CA MET A 1 -12.89 -7.17 1.93
C MET A 1 -11.80 -6.79 0.96
N GLN A 2 -10.99 -5.77 1.25
CA GLN A 2 -9.90 -5.37 0.36
C GLN A 2 -8.75 -6.36 0.52
N LEU A 3 -8.34 -6.99 -0.59
CA LEU A 3 -7.17 -7.87 -0.60
C LEU A 3 -5.90 -7.01 -0.60
N SER A 4 -4.90 -7.43 0.19
CA SER A 4 -3.56 -6.87 0.08
C SER A 4 -2.90 -7.29 -1.24
N THR A 5 -1.93 -6.52 -1.74
CA THR A 5 -1.15 -6.86 -2.96
C THR A 5 -0.52 -8.26 -2.87
N ARG A 6 -0.12 -8.67 -1.66
CA ARG A 6 0.39 -10.02 -1.39
C ARG A 6 -0.69 -11.08 -1.61
N GLN A 7 -1.87 -10.90 -1.02
CA GLN A 7 -2.99 -11.83 -1.16
C GLN A 7 -3.47 -11.94 -2.61
N VAL A 8 -3.55 -10.81 -3.33
CA VAL A 8 -3.88 -10.80 -4.76
C VAL A 8 -2.93 -11.71 -5.53
N ARG A 9 -1.61 -11.55 -5.37
CA ARG A 9 -0.62 -12.40 -6.08
C ARG A 9 -0.75 -13.88 -5.73
N VAL A 10 -0.95 -14.21 -4.46
CA VAL A 10 -1.13 -15.61 -4.01
C VAL A 10 -2.38 -16.21 -4.64
N PHE A 11 -3.50 -15.49 -4.62
CA PHE A 11 -4.77 -15.98 -5.16
C PHE A 11 -4.72 -16.10 -6.69
N THR A 12 -4.12 -15.13 -7.37
CA THR A 12 -3.91 -15.18 -8.82
C THR A 12 -3.02 -16.36 -9.23
N LEU A 13 -1.93 -16.62 -8.50
CA LEU A 13 -1.06 -17.75 -8.79
C LEU A 13 -1.72 -19.11 -8.51
N ALA A 14 -2.42 -19.23 -7.38
CA ALA A 14 -3.15 -20.44 -7.02
C ALA A 14 -4.23 -20.77 -8.06
N THR A 15 -4.98 -19.76 -8.52
CA THR A 15 -6.02 -19.94 -9.55
C THR A 15 -5.43 -20.27 -10.93
N LEU A 16 -4.32 -19.63 -11.34
CA LEU A 16 -3.62 -19.94 -12.59
C LEU A 16 -3.12 -21.38 -12.65
N LEU A 17 -2.46 -21.84 -11.59
CA LEU A 17 -1.86 -23.17 -11.54
C LEU A 17 -2.88 -24.26 -11.20
N SER A 18 -4.07 -23.91 -10.71
CA SER A 18 -5.10 -24.86 -10.29
C SER A 18 -5.49 -25.87 -11.38
N SER A 19 -5.37 -25.50 -12.67
CA SER A 19 -5.67 -26.40 -13.78
C SER A 19 -4.78 -27.65 -13.85
N GLY A 20 -3.67 -27.67 -13.11
CA GLY A 20 -2.67 -28.74 -13.16
C GLY A 20 -1.84 -28.75 -14.45
N LYS A 21 -2.07 -27.79 -15.36
CA LYS A 21 -1.29 -27.63 -16.59
C LYS A 21 -0.01 -26.85 -16.31
N LYS A 22 0.99 -27.03 -17.17
CA LYS A 22 2.21 -26.23 -17.15
C LYS A 22 1.88 -24.79 -17.56
N VAL A 23 2.31 -23.83 -16.76
CA VAL A 23 2.17 -22.38 -17.04
C VAL A 23 3.56 -21.77 -17.16
N PRO A 24 3.92 -21.16 -18.30
CA PRO A 24 5.23 -20.53 -18.50
C PRO A 24 5.53 -19.46 -17.45
N THR A 25 6.78 -19.37 -17.00
CA THR A 25 7.23 -18.39 -16.00
C THR A 25 6.93 -16.96 -16.41
N ILE A 26 7.13 -16.62 -17.69
CA ILE A 26 6.85 -15.28 -18.23
C ILE A 26 5.36 -14.92 -18.05
N LYS A 27 4.46 -15.85 -18.38
CA LYS A 27 3.02 -15.65 -18.23
C LYS A 27 2.63 -15.41 -16.76
N ILE A 28 3.28 -16.13 -15.84
CA ILE A 28 3.05 -15.95 -14.40
C ILE A 28 3.53 -14.58 -13.94
N ILE A 29 4.75 -14.20 -14.31
CA ILE A 29 5.35 -12.89 -13.96
C ILE A 29 4.48 -11.74 -14.45
N SER A 30 4.02 -11.81 -15.70
CA SER A 30 3.12 -10.80 -16.27
C SER A 30 1.78 -10.76 -15.55
N ALA A 31 1.17 -11.90 -15.23
CA ALA A 31 -0.12 -11.94 -14.53
C ALA A 31 -0.06 -11.47 -13.06
N LEU A 32 1.11 -11.62 -12.41
CA LEU A 32 1.31 -11.19 -11.01
C LEU A 32 1.95 -9.79 -10.88
N GLU A 33 2.35 -9.20 -12.00
CA GLU A 33 3.12 -7.95 -12.07
C GLU A 33 4.27 -7.93 -11.06
N CYS A 34 5.14 -8.95 -11.11
CA CYS A 34 6.18 -9.14 -10.09
C CYS A 34 7.51 -9.63 -10.64
N SER A 35 8.61 -9.32 -9.95
CA SER A 35 9.94 -9.84 -10.28
C SER A 35 10.09 -11.34 -9.96
N GLU A 36 11.09 -12.01 -10.54
CA GLU A 36 11.42 -13.41 -10.27
C GLU A 36 11.66 -13.73 -8.77
N PRO A 37 12.36 -12.88 -7.98
CA PRO A 37 12.48 -13.11 -6.54
C PRO A 37 11.13 -13.05 -5.81
N THR A 38 10.22 -12.18 -6.26
CA THR A 38 8.87 -12.08 -5.70
C THR A 38 8.06 -13.33 -6.03
N LEU A 39 8.11 -13.81 -7.27
CA LEU A 39 7.48 -15.07 -7.67
C LEU A 39 7.96 -16.24 -6.79
N THR A 40 9.27 -16.33 -6.52
CA THR A 40 9.82 -17.38 -5.65
C THR A 40 9.21 -17.34 -4.25
N ARG A 41 8.99 -16.15 -3.69
CA ARG A 41 8.34 -15.97 -2.38
C ARG A 41 6.88 -16.39 -2.40
N VAL A 42 6.12 -16.00 -3.43
CA VAL A 42 4.70 -16.38 -3.58
C VAL A 42 4.55 -17.89 -3.77
N LEU A 43 5.43 -18.51 -4.56
CA LEU A 43 5.48 -19.97 -4.72
C LEU A 43 5.75 -20.67 -3.39
N LYS A 44 6.71 -20.17 -2.59
CA LYS A 44 6.98 -20.71 -1.26
C LYS A 44 5.77 -20.57 -0.35
N GLU A 45 5.12 -19.43 -0.35
CA GLU A 45 3.91 -19.19 0.44
C GLU A 45 2.78 -20.16 0.10
N ILE A 46 2.55 -20.45 -1.18
CA ILE A 46 1.55 -21.43 -1.59
C ILE A 46 1.89 -22.84 -1.08
N ARG A 47 3.18 -23.24 -1.16
CA ARG A 47 3.64 -24.53 -0.63
C ARG A 47 3.45 -24.61 0.88
N ASP A 48 3.89 -23.59 1.60
CA ASP A 48 3.90 -23.59 3.07
C ASP A 48 2.49 -23.44 3.66
N SER A 49 1.66 -22.57 3.08
CA SER A 49 0.35 -22.21 3.65
C SER A 49 -0.77 -23.16 3.24
N TYR A 50 -0.65 -23.81 2.08
CA TYR A 50 -1.70 -24.69 1.56
C TYR A 50 -1.22 -26.12 1.33
N GLY A 51 0.05 -26.44 1.58
CA GLY A 51 0.61 -27.77 1.35
C GLY A 51 0.57 -28.18 -0.13
N ALA A 52 0.52 -27.23 -1.06
CA ALA A 52 0.48 -27.54 -2.48
C ALA A 52 1.87 -27.86 -3.02
N GLU A 53 1.98 -28.86 -3.89
CA GLU A 53 3.25 -29.21 -4.55
C GLU A 53 3.31 -28.54 -5.93
N ILE A 54 4.37 -27.74 -6.16
CA ILE A 54 4.58 -27.02 -7.43
C ILE A 54 5.97 -27.34 -7.97
N LYS A 55 6.02 -27.98 -9.14
CA LYS A 55 7.24 -28.36 -9.85
C LYS A 55 7.61 -27.34 -10.92
N TYR A 56 8.91 -27.11 -11.07
CA TYR A 56 9.47 -26.30 -12.14
C TYR A 56 10.08 -27.20 -13.21
N SER A 57 9.68 -27.00 -14.47
CA SER A 57 10.30 -27.64 -15.61
C SER A 57 11.31 -26.69 -16.24
N LYS A 58 12.61 -27.03 -16.15
CA LYS A 58 13.70 -26.26 -16.76
C LYS A 58 13.57 -26.18 -18.29
N ALA A 59 13.21 -27.30 -18.92
CA ALA A 59 13.09 -27.41 -20.37
C ALA A 59 12.02 -26.48 -20.95
N SER A 60 10.86 -26.40 -20.29
CA SER A 60 9.75 -25.54 -20.75
C SER A 60 9.66 -24.20 -20.02
N ARG A 61 10.61 -23.89 -19.13
CA ARG A 61 10.61 -22.72 -18.22
C ARG A 61 9.20 -22.43 -17.67
N ALA A 62 8.60 -23.45 -17.08
CA ALA A 62 7.19 -23.41 -16.65
C ALA A 62 6.99 -24.05 -15.28
N TYR A 63 5.98 -23.58 -14.57
CA TYR A 63 5.53 -24.15 -13.30
C TYR A 63 4.27 -24.96 -13.49
N GLN A 64 4.13 -26.04 -12.72
CA GLN A 64 2.96 -26.90 -12.71
C GLN A 64 2.64 -27.27 -11.27
N MET A 65 1.38 -27.11 -10.87
CA MET A 65 0.90 -27.65 -9.60
C MET A 65 0.57 -29.13 -9.80
N THR A 66 1.33 -29.99 -9.13
CA THR A 66 1.14 -31.44 -9.16
C THR A 66 0.16 -31.89 -8.09
N GLU A 67 0.23 -31.28 -6.91
CA GLU A 67 -0.68 -31.55 -5.81
C GLU A 67 -1.28 -30.25 -5.29
N ARG A 68 -2.60 -30.26 -5.05
CA ARG A 68 -3.33 -29.06 -4.64
C ARG A 68 -3.31 -28.83 -3.12
N GLY A 69 -2.95 -29.85 -2.32
CA GLY A 69 -3.02 -29.77 -0.87
C GLY A 69 -4.41 -29.32 -0.40
N GLN A 70 -4.46 -28.24 0.37
CA GLN A 70 -5.67 -27.62 0.89
C GLN A 70 -6.39 -26.68 -0.10
N LEU A 71 -5.91 -26.56 -1.35
CA LEU A 71 -6.59 -25.79 -2.40
C LEU A 71 -7.72 -26.62 -3.03
N ASP A 72 -8.77 -26.85 -2.25
CA ASP A 72 -10.00 -27.49 -2.72
C ASP A 72 -10.77 -26.58 -3.71
N SER A 73 -11.77 -27.15 -4.38
CA SER A 73 -12.59 -26.39 -5.35
C SER A 73 -13.30 -25.20 -4.70
N LYS A 74 -13.67 -25.32 -3.42
CA LYS A 74 -14.34 -24.28 -2.64
C LYS A 74 -13.40 -23.12 -2.30
N ALA A 75 -12.17 -23.40 -1.88
CA ALA A 75 -11.14 -22.40 -1.63
C ALA A 75 -10.78 -21.65 -2.91
N LEU A 76 -10.57 -22.38 -4.01
CA LEU A 76 -10.30 -21.76 -5.31
C LEU A 76 -11.46 -20.89 -5.80
N ARG A 77 -12.72 -21.30 -5.56
CA ARG A 77 -13.89 -20.49 -5.87
C ARG A 77 -13.90 -19.19 -5.06
N ARG A 78 -13.68 -19.28 -3.74
CA ARG A 78 -13.58 -18.11 -2.85
C ARG A 78 -12.45 -17.16 -3.24
N MET A 79 -11.30 -17.70 -3.65
CA MET A 79 -10.18 -16.89 -4.14
C MET A 79 -10.56 -16.12 -5.41
N ARG A 80 -11.27 -16.75 -6.36
CA ARG A 80 -11.76 -16.08 -7.57
C ARG A 80 -12.78 -14.98 -7.24
N GLU A 81 -13.76 -15.29 -6.39
CA GLU A 81 -14.76 -14.32 -5.92
C GLU A 81 -14.08 -13.10 -5.25
N ALA A 82 -13.06 -13.35 -4.42
CA ALA A 82 -12.31 -12.29 -3.75
C ALA A 82 -11.44 -11.45 -4.71
N LEU A 83 -10.87 -12.07 -5.76
CA LEU A 83 -10.15 -11.36 -6.81
C LEU A 83 -11.08 -10.43 -7.60
N SER A 84 -12.23 -10.94 -8.06
CA SER A 84 -13.22 -10.12 -8.79
C SER A 84 -13.70 -8.94 -7.95
N ALA A 85 -14.04 -9.18 -6.68
CA ALA A 85 -14.43 -8.11 -5.77
C ALA A 85 -13.30 -7.08 -5.53
N SER A 86 -12.03 -7.49 -5.61
CA SER A 86 -10.90 -6.55 -5.47
C SER A 86 -10.66 -5.71 -6.72
N GLU A 87 -10.91 -6.25 -7.91
CA GLU A 87 -10.83 -5.53 -9.19
C GLU A 87 -11.91 -4.45 -9.29
N ASP A 88 -13.14 -4.76 -8.85
CA ASP A 88 -14.24 -3.79 -8.78
C ASP A 88 -13.89 -2.59 -7.88
N HIS A 89 -13.18 -2.84 -6.78
CA HIS A 89 -12.70 -1.78 -5.90
C HIS A 89 -11.51 -1.00 -6.47
N HIS A 90 -10.62 -1.64 -7.25
CA HIS A 90 -9.48 -0.96 -7.85
C HIS A 90 -9.88 -0.05 -9.02
N ASN A 91 -10.93 -0.42 -9.76
CA ASN A 91 -11.52 0.41 -10.82
C ASN A 91 -12.31 1.61 -10.27
N ASN A 92 -12.82 1.53 -9.04
CA ASN A 92 -13.66 2.57 -8.46
C ASN A 92 -12.92 3.53 -7.51
N GLY A 93 -11.61 3.34 -7.28
CA GLY A 93 -10.84 4.24 -6.44
C GLY A 93 -9.37 3.84 -6.33
N MET A 94 -8.51 4.84 -6.57
CA MET A 94 -7.08 4.82 -6.28
C MET A 94 -6.21 4.09 -7.31
N THR A 95 -5.83 4.84 -8.35
CA THR A 95 -4.57 4.61 -9.05
C THR A 95 -3.46 4.45 -8.00
N SER A 96 -2.84 3.28 -7.94
CA SER A 96 -1.63 3.02 -7.16
C SER A 96 -0.47 3.84 -7.74
N ARG A 97 -0.48 5.16 -7.51
CA ARG A 97 0.68 6.01 -7.78
C ARG A 97 1.59 5.89 -6.57
N VAL A 98 2.61 5.04 -6.71
CA VAL A 98 3.73 5.01 -5.79
C VAL A 98 4.60 6.23 -6.10
N TYR A 99 4.50 7.26 -5.26
CA TYR A 99 5.35 8.44 -5.34
C TYR A 99 6.67 8.13 -4.61
N LEU A 100 7.70 7.79 -5.37
CA LEU A 100 9.04 7.47 -4.84
C LEU A 100 9.81 8.71 -4.35
N ASP A 101 9.37 9.91 -4.75
CA ASP A 101 9.95 11.20 -4.34
C ASP A 101 9.17 11.88 -3.21
N LYS A 102 8.29 11.17 -2.48
CA LYS A 102 7.63 11.78 -1.32
C LYS A 102 8.63 11.91 -0.16
N ASP A 103 8.79 13.13 0.33
CA ASP A 103 9.51 13.39 1.57
C ASP A 103 9.02 12.48 2.69
N LYS A 104 9.98 11.93 3.45
CA LYS A 104 9.69 10.98 4.52
C LYS A 104 8.95 11.69 5.65
N LYS A 105 7.66 11.42 5.77
CA LYS A 105 6.86 11.87 6.92
C LYS A 105 7.13 11.01 8.15
N LYS A 106 7.37 11.64 9.29
CA LYS A 106 7.43 10.97 10.59
C LYS A 106 6.08 11.10 11.29
N SER A 107 5.51 10.00 11.75
CA SER A 107 4.28 10.04 12.54
C SER A 107 4.54 10.69 13.89
N VAL A 108 3.73 11.70 14.24
CA VAL A 108 3.78 12.39 15.54
C VAL A 108 2.39 12.40 16.16
N SER A 109 2.33 12.26 17.48
CA SER A 109 1.09 12.40 18.25
C SER A 109 0.99 13.81 18.82
N LEU A 110 -0.10 14.50 18.53
CA LEU A 110 -0.36 15.86 18.99
C LEU A 110 -1.71 15.92 19.71
N SER A 111 -1.72 16.53 20.89
CA SER A 111 -2.96 16.84 21.61
C SER A 111 -3.51 18.17 21.11
N LEU A 112 -4.64 18.11 20.41
CA LEU A 112 -5.30 19.29 19.85
C LEU A 112 -6.70 19.47 20.46
N LYS A 113 -7.12 20.73 20.63
CA LYS A 113 -8.50 21.05 21.02
C LYS A 113 -9.46 20.62 19.91
N MET A 114 -10.68 20.25 20.27
CA MET A 114 -11.71 19.82 19.31
C MET A 114 -12.03 20.90 18.25
N SER A 115 -11.97 22.17 18.64
CA SER A 115 -12.14 23.30 17.71
C SER A 115 -11.06 23.36 16.64
N ALA A 116 -9.81 23.00 16.95
CA ALA A 116 -8.72 22.94 15.98
C ALA A 116 -8.90 21.75 15.02
N LEU A 117 -9.30 20.58 15.54
CA LEU A 117 -9.60 19.40 14.72
C LEU A 117 -10.69 19.70 13.69
N ARG A 118 -11.78 20.37 14.10
CA ARG A 118 -12.86 20.77 13.17
C ARG A 118 -12.36 21.69 12.06
N LYS A 119 -11.44 22.61 12.33
CA LYS A 119 -10.84 23.48 11.31
C LYS A 119 -10.01 22.68 10.31
N ILE A 120 -9.21 21.72 10.79
CA ILE A 120 -8.42 20.81 9.96
C ILE A 120 -9.34 19.97 9.07
N ASP A 121 -10.42 19.43 9.63
CA ASP A 121 -11.41 18.65 8.90
C ASP A 121 -12.08 19.48 7.78
N SER A 122 -12.52 20.70 8.09
CA SER A 122 -13.12 21.59 7.09
C SER A 122 -12.13 21.93 5.96
N LEU A 123 -10.86 22.21 6.29
CA LEU A 123 -9.84 22.51 5.29
C LEU A 123 -9.54 21.29 4.40
N SER A 124 -9.38 20.12 5.02
CA SER A 124 -9.18 18.84 4.35
C SER A 124 -10.33 18.54 3.37
N TYR A 125 -11.58 18.77 3.80
CA TYR A 125 -12.76 18.60 2.95
C TYR A 125 -12.77 19.58 1.77
N LEU A 126 -12.56 20.87 2.01
CA LEU A 126 -12.59 21.91 0.97
C LEU A 126 -11.50 21.72 -0.10
N LYS A 127 -10.34 21.18 0.29
CA LYS A 127 -9.20 20.94 -0.61
C LYS A 127 -9.13 19.52 -1.16
N ASN A 128 -10.08 18.67 -0.80
CA ASN A 128 -10.07 17.24 -1.11
C ASN A 128 -8.70 16.59 -0.81
N SER A 129 -8.12 16.94 0.35
CA SER A 129 -6.81 16.50 0.81
C SER A 129 -6.92 15.74 2.13
N THR A 130 -5.84 15.11 2.57
CA THR A 130 -5.82 14.43 3.87
C THR A 130 -5.64 15.42 5.03
N ARG A 131 -6.06 15.04 6.25
CA ARG A 131 -5.77 15.81 7.48
C ARG A 131 -4.27 16.12 7.65
N SER A 132 -3.41 15.15 7.32
CA SER A 132 -1.96 15.34 7.38
C SER A 132 -1.51 16.42 6.41
N GLU A 133 -1.97 16.40 5.15
CA GLU A 133 -1.64 17.45 4.17
C GLU A 133 -2.21 18.81 4.56
N ALA A 134 -3.41 18.84 5.14
CA ALA A 134 -4.00 20.08 5.65
C ALA A 134 -3.16 20.69 6.80
N VAL A 135 -2.55 19.85 7.65
CA VAL A 135 -1.64 20.30 8.71
C VAL A 135 -0.31 20.80 8.13
N GLU A 136 0.30 20.09 7.18
CA GLU A 136 1.53 20.53 6.49
C GLU A 136 1.34 21.90 5.83
N LEU A 137 0.23 22.09 5.09
CA LEU A 137 -0.11 23.39 4.51
C LEU A 137 -0.18 24.51 5.56
N LEU A 138 -0.69 24.22 6.75
CA LEU A 138 -0.81 25.18 7.84
C LEU A 138 0.56 25.52 8.45
N VAL A 139 1.44 24.52 8.55
CA VAL A 139 2.84 24.69 8.94
C VAL A 139 3.55 25.61 7.95
N ASP A 140 3.48 25.27 6.65
CA ASP A 140 4.17 25.99 5.57
C ASP A 140 3.72 27.46 5.48
N HIS A 141 2.42 27.75 5.64
CA HIS A 141 1.90 29.11 5.48
C HIS A 141 2.05 29.98 6.73
N TYR A 142 2.07 29.40 7.93
CA TYR A 142 1.88 30.18 9.15
C TYR A 142 3.02 30.06 10.17
N ILE A 143 3.70 28.91 10.25
CA ILE A 143 4.73 28.71 11.28
C ILE A 143 5.98 29.53 10.96
N GLU A 144 6.39 29.60 9.69
CA GLU A 144 7.57 30.40 9.31
C GLU A 144 7.38 31.89 9.63
N ASN A 145 6.20 32.43 9.32
CA ASN A 145 5.82 33.80 9.68
C ASN A 145 5.81 34.03 11.19
N LEU A 146 5.29 33.06 11.97
CA LEU A 146 5.24 33.14 13.42
C LEU A 146 6.63 33.10 14.07
N ILE A 147 7.56 32.31 13.50
CA ILE A 147 8.96 32.26 13.96
C ILE A 147 9.61 33.63 13.77
N GLN A 148 9.43 34.26 12.60
CA GLN A 148 10.03 35.57 12.33
C GLN A 148 9.48 36.65 13.26
N SER A 149 8.17 36.68 13.52
CA SER A 149 7.58 37.66 14.42
C SER A 149 8.05 37.49 15.86
N THR A 150 8.16 36.25 16.35
CA THR A 150 8.64 35.99 17.71
C THR A 150 10.13 36.31 17.90
N LEU A 151 10.96 36.06 16.89
CA LEU A 151 12.37 36.46 16.93
C LEU A 151 12.54 37.98 17.00
N ALA A 152 11.72 38.73 16.26
CA ALA A 152 11.71 40.19 16.31
C ALA A 152 11.32 40.72 17.70
N GLU A 153 10.26 40.16 18.31
CA GLU A 153 9.82 40.53 19.66
C GLU A 153 10.89 40.23 20.73
N ILE A 154 11.61 39.12 20.62
CA ILE A 154 12.71 38.78 21.53
C ILE A 154 13.85 39.81 21.41
N ALA A 155 14.21 40.18 20.18
CA ALA A 155 15.28 41.14 19.92
C ALA A 155 14.95 42.55 20.45
N GLU A 156 13.69 42.97 20.40
CA GLU A 156 13.25 44.23 21.00
C GLU A 156 13.32 44.19 22.54
N LYS A 157 12.84 43.11 23.17
CA LYS A 157 12.91 42.94 24.63
C LYS A 157 14.34 42.88 25.17
N GLU A 158 15.29 42.38 24.40
CA GLU A 158 16.71 42.39 24.79
C GLU A 158 17.36 43.77 24.68
N LYS A 159 16.88 44.63 23.76
CA LYS A 159 17.31 46.02 23.67
C LYS A 159 16.75 46.85 24.83
N GLU A 160 15.50 46.63 25.21
CA GLU A 160 14.88 47.30 26.37
C GLU A 160 15.52 46.92 27.71
N LYS A 161 16.06 45.71 27.84
CA LYS A 161 16.79 45.27 29.05
C LYS A 161 18.23 45.79 29.16
N LYS A 162 18.80 46.32 28.07
CA LYS A 162 20.18 46.83 28.02
C LYS A 162 20.26 48.36 28.15
N ASN A 163 19.13 49.05 28.11
CA ASN A 163 18.97 50.46 28.46
C ASN A 163 18.50 50.58 29.92
#